data_AF-A0A6B3FF45-F1
#
_entry.id   AF-A0A6B3FF45-F1
#
_cell.length_a   1.000
_cell.length_b   1.000
_cell.length_c   1.000
_cell.angle_alpha   90.00
_cell.angle_beta   90.00
_cell.angle_gamma   90.00
#
_symmetry.space_group_name_H-M   'P 1'
#
loop_
_entity.id
_entity.type
_entity.pdbx_description
1 polymer ?
#
loop_
_entity_poly.entity_id
_entity_poly.type
_entity_poly.pdbx_seq_one_letter_code
_entity_poly.pdbx_strand_id
1 'polypeptide(L)'
;SPDRHRKSLLVLVSLVTGVMVAVSGSIAFVGLVMPHLVRMVVGATHARVLAVAPLAGAVFMVWVDLVSRTLVAPRELPLGVITALVGVPVFITLMRRKSYMFGGR
;
A
#
# COMPACT_ATOMS: atom_id res chain seq x y z
N SER A 1 24.46 1.81 14.67
CA SER A 1 23.41 2.14 15.65
C SER A 1 22.04 2.02 15.00
N PRO A 2 21.01 1.60 15.73
CA PRO A 2 19.62 1.57 15.26
C PRO A 2 19.14 2.94 14.77
N ASP A 3 19.55 4.02 15.44
CA ASP A 3 19.13 5.39 15.10
C ASP A 3 19.65 5.87 13.75
N ARG A 4 20.86 5.49 13.36
CA ARG A 4 21.43 5.85 12.05
C ARG A 4 20.65 5.20 10.91
N HIS A 5 20.29 3.93 11.05
CA HIS A 5 19.49 3.22 10.06
C HIS A 5 18.08 3.80 9.98
N ARG A 6 17.44 4.07 11.12
CA ARG A 6 16.12 4.70 11.17
C ARG A 6 16.12 6.07 10.49
N LYS A 7 17.10 6.94 10.78
CA LYS A 7 17.23 8.26 10.13
C LYS A 7 17.42 8.12 8.62
N SER A 8 18.30 7.22 8.19
CA SER A 8 18.55 6.95 6.76
C SER A 8 17.29 6.47 6.04
N LEU A 9 16.54 5.52 6.62
CA LEU A 9 15.29 5.02 6.06
C LEU A 9 14.21 6.11 6.02
N LEU A 10 14.09 6.93 7.05
CA LEU A 10 13.11 8.03 7.07
C LEU A 10 13.39 9.04 5.96
N VAL A 11 14.66 9.45 5.79
CA VAL A 11 15.06 10.38 4.71
C VAL A 11 14.82 9.78 3.33
N LEU A 12 15.19 8.51 3.14
CA LEU A 12 14.99 7.82 1.86
C LEU A 12 13.50 7.68 1.53
N VAL A 13 12.69 7.18 2.47
CA VAL A 13 11.26 6.93 2.26
C VAL A 13 10.51 8.25 2.10
N SER A 14 10.82 9.30 2.87
CA SER A 14 10.16 10.60 2.71
C SER A 14 10.48 11.24 1.37
N LEU A 15 11.73 11.16 0.91
CA LEU A 15 12.13 11.69 -0.40
C LEU A 15 11.43 10.95 -1.53
N VAL A 16 11.49 9.60 -1.54
CA VAL A 16 10.84 8.78 -2.57
C VAL A 16 9.32 9.00 -2.57
N THR A 17 8.69 8.99 -1.40
CA THR A 17 7.24 9.20 -1.28
C THR A 17 6.85 10.61 -1.72
N GLY A 18 7.61 11.63 -1.32
CA GLY A 18 7.36 13.03 -1.66
C GLY A 18 7.43 13.28 -3.17
N VAL A 19 8.46 12.75 -3.84
CA VAL A 19 8.59 12.83 -5.31
C VAL A 19 7.41 12.14 -6.01
N MET A 20 7.02 10.95 -5.55
CA MET A 20 5.90 10.21 -6.15
C MET A 20 4.56 10.94 -5.98
N VAL A 21 4.30 11.50 -4.79
CA VAL A 21 3.08 12.27 -4.50
C VAL A 21 3.04 13.58 -5.28
N ALA A 22 4.17 14.26 -5.46
CA ALA A 22 4.25 15.48 -6.25
C ALA A 22 3.87 15.27 -7.73
N VAL A 23 4.21 14.10 -8.28
CA VAL A 23 3.92 13.74 -9.68
C VAL A 23 2.52 13.14 -9.86
N SER A 24 2.11 12.25 -8.96
CA SER A 24 0.91 11.41 -9.14
C SER A 24 -0.28 11.84 -8.28
N GLY A 25 -0.11 12.84 -7.43
CA GLY A 25 -1.08 13.19 -6.38
C GLY A 25 -1.07 12.19 -5.21
N SER A 26 -1.98 12.41 -4.25
CA SER A 26 -2.07 11.57 -3.06
C SER A 26 -2.74 10.22 -3.37
N ILE A 27 -2.01 9.14 -3.12
CA ILE A 27 -2.51 7.76 -3.25
C ILE A 27 -2.64 7.16 -1.84
N ALA A 28 -3.86 6.76 -1.48
CA ALA A 28 -4.15 6.19 -0.17
C ALA A 28 -4.15 4.65 -0.21
N PHE A 29 -4.02 4.03 0.97
CA PHE A 29 -4.17 2.58 1.21
C PHE A 29 -3.15 1.63 0.57
N VAL A 30 -2.59 1.88 -0.61
CA VAL A 30 -1.70 0.94 -1.32
C VAL A 30 -0.50 0.55 -0.46
N GLY A 31 0.18 1.54 0.13
CA GLY A 31 1.35 1.33 1.00
C GLY A 31 1.03 0.58 2.29
N LEU A 32 -0.23 0.56 2.72
CA LEU A 32 -0.69 -0.23 3.86
C LEU A 32 -1.09 -1.64 3.42
N VAL A 33 -1.90 -1.75 2.38
CA VAL A 33 -2.56 -3.01 2.00
C VAL A 33 -1.61 -3.98 1.31
N MET A 34 -0.84 -3.52 0.31
CA MET A 34 0.03 -4.38 -0.49
C MET A 34 1.06 -5.18 0.31
N PRO A 35 1.86 -4.58 1.22
CA PRO A 35 2.83 -5.34 2.00
C PRO A 35 2.17 -6.35 2.94
N HIS A 36 0.94 -6.09 3.40
CA HIS A 36 0.18 -7.04 4.23
C HIS A 36 -0.36 -8.21 3.41
N LEU A 37 -0.92 -7.95 2.22
CA LEU A 37 -1.37 -9.00 1.31
C LEU A 37 -0.20 -9.90 0.91
N VAL A 38 0.92 -9.32 0.49
CA VAL A 38 2.12 -10.07 0.13
C VAL A 38 2.68 -10.85 1.32
N ARG A 39 2.65 -10.28 2.53
CA ARG A 39 3.07 -11.00 3.75
C ARG A 39 2.22 -12.22 4.04
N MET A 40 0.92 -12.21 3.74
CA MET A 40 0.06 -13.37 3.91
C MET A 40 0.33 -14.47 2.87
N VAL A 41 0.75 -14.11 1.66
CA VAL A 41 0.98 -15.06 0.55
C VAL A 41 2.40 -15.64 0.58
N VAL A 42 3.42 -14.79 0.77
CA VAL A 42 4.84 -15.14 0.62
C VAL A 42 5.55 -15.36 1.97
N GLY A 43 4.88 -15.04 3.07
CA GLY A 43 5.38 -15.12 4.44
C GLY A 43 6.00 -13.81 4.96
N ALA A 44 6.47 -13.84 6.20
CA ALA A 44 6.93 -12.65 6.93
C ALA A 44 8.40 -12.25 6.70
N THR A 45 9.12 -12.94 5.81
CA THR A 45 10.53 -12.64 5.53
C THR A 45 10.66 -11.28 4.84
N HIS A 46 11.33 -10.33 5.49
CA HIS A 46 11.50 -8.95 5.01
C HIS A 46 12.06 -8.86 3.59
N ALA A 47 13.06 -9.68 3.25
CA ALA A 47 13.66 -9.67 1.91
C ALA A 47 12.64 -10.02 0.81
N ARG A 48 11.78 -11.02 1.05
CA ARG A 48 10.74 -11.42 0.09
C ARG A 48 9.66 -10.36 -0.04
N VAL A 49 9.20 -9.81 1.09
CA VAL A 49 8.19 -8.75 1.09
C VAL A 49 8.72 -7.49 0.39
N LEU A 50 9.98 -7.12 0.60
CA LEU A 50 10.60 -5.95 -0.02
C LEU A 50 10.72 -6.09 -1.54
N ALA A 51 10.92 -7.30 -2.07
CA ALA A 51 10.97 -7.55 -3.50
C ALA A 51 9.57 -7.69 -4.13
N VAL A 52 8.66 -8.41 -3.47
CA VAL A 52 7.36 -8.77 -4.07
C VAL A 52 6.30 -7.68 -3.85
N ALA A 53 6.31 -6.96 -2.73
CA ALA A 53 5.30 -5.94 -2.44
C ALA A 53 5.30 -4.76 -3.43
N PRO A 54 6.46 -4.21 -3.85
CA PRO A 54 6.48 -3.17 -4.88
C PRO A 54 5.96 -3.67 -6.23
N LEU A 55 6.30 -4.90 -6.62
CA LEU A 55 5.84 -5.48 -7.89
C LEU A 55 4.33 -5.71 -7.89
N ALA A 56 3.80 -6.31 -6.82
CA ALA A 56 2.36 -6.51 -6.65
C ALA A 56 1.61 -5.16 -6.62
N GLY A 57 2.18 -4.17 -5.91
CA GLY A 57 1.63 -2.81 -5.86
C GLY A 57 1.64 -2.11 -7.21
N ALA A 58 2.70 -2.26 -8.01
CA ALA A 58 2.78 -1.70 -9.36
C ALA A 58 1.71 -2.29 -10.29
N VAL A 59 1.56 -3.63 -10.30
CA VAL A 59 0.51 -4.30 -11.09
C VAL A 59 -0.88 -3.84 -10.65
N PHE A 60 -1.14 -3.79 -9.34
CA PHE A 60 -2.40 -3.29 -8.81
C PHE A 60 -2.68 -1.84 -9.24
N MET A 61 -1.66 -0.98 -9.19
CA MET A 61 -1.81 0.42 -9.56
C MET A 61 -2.12 0.61 -11.05
N VAL A 62 -1.55 -0.20 -11.94
CA VAL A 62 -1.88 -0.19 -13.37
C VAL A 62 -3.36 -0.54 -13.60
N TRP A 63 -3.88 -1.54 -12.91
CA TRP A 63 -5.31 -1.87 -12.97
C TRP A 63 -6.19 -0.74 -12.45
N VAL A 64 -5.80 -0.11 -11.34
CA VAL A 64 -6.53 1.04 -10.78
C VAL A 64 -6.52 2.24 -11.73
N ASP A 65 -5.39 2.54 -12.38
CA ASP A 65 -5.29 3.62 -13.37
C ASP A 65 -6.13 3.33 -14.62
N LEU A 66 -6.17 2.08 -15.08
CA LEU A 66 -7.06 1.70 -16.18
C LEU A 66 -8.54 1.88 -15.81
N VAL A 67 -8.92 1.47 -14.60
CA VAL A 67 -10.29 1.61 -14.07
C VAL A 67 -10.66 3.09 -13.89
N SER A 68 -9.74 3.93 -13.40
CA SER A 68 -10.00 5.36 -13.17
C SER A 68 -10.31 6.11 -14.47
N ARG A 69 -9.62 5.75 -15.56
CA ARG A 69 -9.79 6.37 -16.88
C ARG A 69 -11.04 5.89 -17.61
N THR A 70 -11.49 4.66 -17.34
CA THR A 70 -12.59 4.02 -18.10
C THR A 70 -13.97 4.22 -17.46
N LEU A 71 -14.07 4.26 -16.14
CA LEU A 71 -15.39 4.28 -15.46
C LEU A 71 -16.12 5.62 -15.53
N VAL A 72 -15.42 6.75 -15.64
CA VAL A 72 -16.05 8.09 -15.59
C VAL A 72 -15.45 9.03 -16.63
N ALA A 73 -15.26 8.59 -17.88
CA ALA A 73 -14.96 9.54 -18.96
C ALA A 73 -16.09 10.59 -19.06
N PRO A 74 -15.81 11.93 -19.10
CA PRO A 74 -14.53 12.62 -19.29
C PRO A 74 -13.86 13.17 -18.01
N ARG A 75 -14.35 12.84 -16.81
CA ARG A 75 -13.77 13.30 -15.53
C ARG A 75 -12.86 12.24 -14.92
N GLU A 76 -11.59 12.59 -14.76
CA GLU A 76 -10.64 11.72 -14.07
C GLU A 76 -11.01 11.60 -12.60
N LEU A 77 -11.34 10.37 -12.16
CA LEU A 77 -11.52 10.10 -10.74
C LEU A 77 -10.15 10.08 -10.05
N PRO A 78 -10.00 10.71 -8.87
CA PRO A 78 -8.77 10.61 -8.11
C PRO A 78 -8.48 9.16 -7.76
N LEU A 79 -7.29 8.68 -8.09
CA LEU A 79 -6.82 7.32 -7.82
C LEU A 79 -6.96 6.95 -6.34
N GLY A 80 -6.81 7.94 -5.44
CA GLY A 80 -7.03 7.82 -4.00
C GLY A 80 -8.43 7.32 -3.61
N VAL A 81 -9.47 7.69 -4.36
CA VAL A 81 -10.87 7.26 -4.09
C VAL A 81 -11.03 5.78 -4.44
N ILE A 82 -10.56 5.38 -5.62
CA ILE A 82 -10.66 3.98 -6.10
C ILE A 82 -9.83 3.05 -5.21
N THR A 83 -8.61 3.46 -4.88
CA THR A 83 -7.75 2.70 -3.96
C THR A 83 -8.34 2.62 -2.55
N ALA A 84 -9.04 3.64 -2.07
CA ALA A 84 -9.75 3.59 -0.78
C ALA A 84 -10.96 2.64 -0.80
N LEU A 85 -11.74 2.61 -1.90
CA LEU A 85 -12.87 1.70 -2.05
C LEU A 85 -12.45 0.23 -1.98
N VAL A 86 -11.26 -0.10 -2.49
CA VAL A 86 -10.69 -1.46 -2.36
C VAL A 86 -9.98 -1.64 -1.02
N GLY A 87 -9.21 -0.63 -0.60
CA GLY A 87 -8.33 -0.70 0.56
C GLY A 87 -9.06 -0.79 1.89
N VAL A 88 -10.19 -0.10 2.04
CA VAL A 88 -11.00 -0.11 3.27
C VAL A 88 -11.60 -1.51 3.54
N PRO A 89 -12.31 -2.16 2.60
CA PRO A 89 -12.78 -3.54 2.78
C PRO A 89 -11.65 -4.52 3.09
N VAL A 90 -10.52 -4.41 2.39
CA VAL A 90 -9.35 -5.27 2.65
C VAL A 90 -8.79 -5.03 4.05
N PHE A 91 -8.67 -3.77 4.48
CA PHE A 91 -8.20 -3.44 5.81
C PHE A 91 -9.15 -3.95 6.91
N ILE A 92 -10.46 -3.78 6.74
CA ILE A 92 -11.47 -4.27 7.68
C ILE A 92 -11.43 -5.80 7.78
N THR A 93 -11.31 -6.50 6.65
CA THR A 93 -11.20 -7.97 6.64
C THR A 93 -9.92 -8.46 7.31
N LEU A 94 -8.79 -7.77 7.11
CA LEU A 94 -7.54 -8.03 7.83
C LEU A 94 -7.67 -7.82 9.35
N MET A 95 -8.32 -6.73 9.77
CA MET A 95 -8.55 -6.41 11.18
C MET A 95 -9.47 -7.43 11.86
N ARG A 96 -10.53 -7.87 11.16
CA ARG A 96 -11.43 -8.93 11.64
C ARG A 96 -10.71 -10.26 11.81
N ARG A 97 -9.84 -10.64 10.86
CA ARG A 97 -9.03 -11.87 10.95
C ARG A 97 -8.03 -11.86 12.12
N LYS A 98 -7.53 -10.68 12.51
CA LYS A 98 -6.58 -10.53 13.62
C LYS A 98 -7.22 -10.26 14.99
N SER A 99 -8.54 -10.09 15.08
CA SER A 99 -9.26 -9.89 16.35
C SER A 99 -9.40 -11.17 17.20
N TYR A 100 -8.46 -12.13 17.10
CA TYR A 100 -8.46 -13.36 17.89
C TYR A 100 -7.18 -13.66 18.67
N MET A 101 -6.30 -12.67 18.93
CA MET A 101 -5.22 -12.81 19.93
C MET A 101 -4.87 -11.47 20.62
N PHE A 102 -5.88 -10.71 21.05
CA PHE A 102 -5.73 -9.67 22.08
C PHE A 102 -6.80 -9.91 23.16
N GLY A 103 -6.62 -10.99 23.89
CA GLY A 103 -7.42 -11.42 25.03
C GLY A 103 -6.59 -12.43 25.81
N GLY A 104 -6.26 -12.08 27.05
CA GLY A 104 -5.08 -12.58 27.76
C GLY A 104 -5.06 -14.08 28.07
N ARG A 105 -3.83 -14.58 28.24
CA ARG A 105 -3.34 -15.17 29.48
C ARG A 105 -1.89 -14.73 29.66
#